data_AF-A0A385LW36-F1
#
_entry.id   AF-A0A385LW36-F1
#
_cell.length_a   1.000
_cell.length_b   1.000
_cell.length_c   1.000
_cell.angle_alpha   90.00
_cell.angle_beta   90.00
_cell.angle_gamma   90.00
#
_symmetry.space_group_name_H-M   'P 1'
#
loop_
_entity.id
_entity.type
_entity.pdbx_description
1 polymer ?
#
loop_
_entity_poly.entity_id
_entity_poly.type
_entity_poly.pdbx_seq_one_letter_code
_entity_poly.pdbx_strand_id
1 'polypeptide(L)'
;GAFKVYTKWPITHRGLKYDREWMIVSSNGVCMTQKSNTRLCLIKPIIDVSEGILELNFPYANSMRIDLHAKKNDRNMLASLCQSKVCGDRIQGIDCGDAVADWISDVLCTPDLRLIRQSSSDQRMFKNKQNDAHLISLANQAQFLLINIKSVDWLIDKVEDWCDYSESTEDRLNGAVDRFRGNFIVETKRPLDELKWSSVQIGAVTLNAIGQCTRCQM
;
A
#
# COMPACT_ATOMS: atom_id res chain seq x y z
N GLY A 1 -3.33 7.91 4.63
CA GLY A 1 -4.66 7.25 4.74
C GLY A 1 -4.86 6.22 3.63
N ALA A 2 -5.86 5.35 3.72
CA ALA A 2 -6.19 4.36 2.67
C ALA A 2 -7.27 4.92 1.72
N PHE A 3 -7.12 4.67 0.42
CA PHE A 3 -8.17 4.95 -0.57
C PHE A 3 -9.18 3.79 -0.58
N LYS A 4 -10.46 4.07 -0.28
CA LYS A 4 -11.51 3.06 -0.10
C LYS A 4 -12.46 3.06 -1.30
N VAL A 5 -12.78 1.88 -1.80
CA VAL A 5 -13.69 1.67 -2.94
C VAL A 5 -14.73 0.63 -2.55
N TYR A 6 -16.01 0.96 -2.73
CA TYR A 6 -17.13 0.10 -2.33
C TYR A 6 -17.89 -0.52 -3.51
N THR A 7 -17.43 -0.27 -4.75
CA THR A 7 -18.07 -0.75 -5.97
C THR A 7 -17.23 -1.81 -6.67
N LYS A 8 -16.34 -1.40 -7.57
CA LYS A 8 -15.45 -2.29 -8.33
C LYS A 8 -14.11 -1.61 -8.58
N TRP A 9 -13.07 -2.41 -8.76
CA TRP A 9 -11.74 -1.93 -9.10
C TRP A 9 -11.05 -2.84 -10.11
N PRO A 10 -10.24 -2.32 -11.04
CA PRO A 10 -9.54 -3.14 -12.02
C PRO A 10 -8.45 -4.02 -11.37
N ILE A 11 -8.34 -5.26 -11.83
CA ILE A 11 -7.28 -6.20 -11.45
C ILE A 11 -6.21 -6.25 -12.55
N THR A 12 -4.96 -6.40 -12.14
CA THR A 12 -3.79 -6.56 -13.00
C THR A 12 -3.02 -7.81 -12.61
N HIS A 13 -2.02 -8.18 -13.41
CA HIS A 13 -1.08 -9.26 -13.08
C HIS A 13 -0.17 -8.97 -11.85
N ARG A 14 -0.29 -7.80 -11.20
CA ARG A 14 0.45 -7.44 -9.97
C ARG A 14 -0.43 -7.25 -8.73
N GLY A 15 -1.76 -7.32 -8.89
CA GLY A 15 -2.72 -6.96 -7.85
C GLY A 15 -3.78 -5.96 -8.36
N LEU A 16 -4.39 -5.23 -7.45
CA LEU A 16 -5.30 -4.12 -7.80
C LEU A 16 -4.53 -3.04 -8.58
N LYS A 17 -5.13 -2.50 -9.65
CA LYS A 17 -4.50 -1.44 -10.47
C LYS A 17 -4.09 -0.28 -9.57
N TYR A 18 -2.85 0.21 -9.67
CA TYR A 18 -2.31 1.30 -8.85
C TYR A 18 -2.11 0.97 -7.36
N ASP A 19 -2.33 -0.27 -6.91
CA ASP A 19 -2.05 -0.62 -5.51
C ASP A 19 -0.55 -0.87 -5.28
N ARG A 20 0.01 -0.13 -4.31
CA ARG A 20 1.42 -0.21 -3.91
C ARG A 20 2.40 -0.05 -5.09
N GLU A 21 2.08 0.87 -6.01
CA GLU A 21 2.95 1.19 -7.16
C GLU A 21 3.92 2.35 -6.88
N TRP A 22 3.80 3.06 -5.77
CA TRP A 22 4.66 4.22 -5.45
C TRP A 22 5.41 4.07 -4.15
N MET A 23 6.60 4.67 -4.12
CA MET A 23 7.43 4.86 -2.93
C MET A 23 8.02 6.26 -2.92
N ILE A 24 8.24 6.79 -1.71
CA ILE A 24 8.98 8.04 -1.52
C ILE A 24 10.42 7.65 -1.18
N VAL A 25 11.38 8.29 -1.83
CA VAL A 25 12.82 8.03 -1.62
C VAL A 25 13.54 9.33 -1.27
N SER A 26 14.59 9.23 -0.47
CA SER A 26 15.55 10.32 -0.28
C SER A 26 16.55 10.41 -1.44
N SER A 27 17.35 11.47 -1.46
CA SER A 27 18.41 11.74 -2.46
C SER A 27 19.41 10.59 -2.67
N ASN A 28 19.64 9.77 -1.65
CA ASN A 28 20.49 8.57 -1.73
C ASN A 28 19.77 7.33 -2.30
N GLY A 29 18.53 7.45 -2.77
CA GLY A 29 17.73 6.36 -3.35
C GLY A 29 17.19 5.35 -2.33
N VAL A 30 17.17 5.71 -1.05
CA VAL A 30 16.62 4.89 0.04
C VAL A 30 15.14 5.21 0.24
N CYS A 31 14.30 4.17 0.32
CA CYS A 31 12.89 4.32 0.64
C CYS A 31 12.66 4.95 2.02
N MET A 32 11.82 5.97 2.07
CA MET A 32 11.29 6.52 3.32
C MET A 32 10.24 5.57 3.91
N THR A 33 10.23 5.42 5.23
CA THR A 33 9.29 4.56 5.95
C THR A 33 8.53 5.35 7.00
N GLN A 34 7.34 4.87 7.41
CA GLN A 34 6.57 5.53 8.48
C GLN A 34 7.31 5.52 9.83
N LYS A 35 8.19 4.54 10.06
CA LYS A 35 9.09 4.52 11.24
C LYS A 35 10.06 5.69 11.26
N SER A 36 10.61 6.02 10.09
CA SER A 36 11.59 7.10 9.99
C SER A 36 10.93 8.48 9.90
N ASN A 37 9.72 8.57 9.32
CA ASN A 37 8.94 9.81 9.30
C ASN A 37 7.44 9.50 9.40
N THR A 38 6.87 9.72 10.59
CA THR A 38 5.45 9.42 10.88
C THR A 38 4.48 10.30 10.10
N ARG A 39 4.89 11.49 9.64
CA ARG A 39 4.04 12.39 8.84
C ARG A 39 3.60 11.80 7.51
N LEU A 40 4.29 10.77 7.03
CA LEU A 40 3.87 9.99 5.86
C LEU A 40 2.42 9.47 6.01
N CYS A 41 1.91 9.25 7.22
CA CYS A 41 0.54 8.80 7.43
C CYS A 41 -0.52 9.84 7.03
N LEU A 42 -0.14 11.13 7.02
CA LEU A 42 -1.00 12.27 6.73
C LEU A 42 -1.21 12.48 5.22
N ILE A 43 -0.33 11.94 4.38
CA ILE A 43 -0.55 11.92 2.94
C ILE A 43 -1.73 10.98 2.64
N LYS A 44 -2.76 11.53 2.00
CA LYS A 44 -3.99 10.81 1.61
C LYS A 44 -4.11 10.79 0.07
N PRO A 45 -3.77 9.67 -0.58
CA PRO A 45 -3.90 9.53 -2.02
C PRO A 45 -5.37 9.30 -2.43
N ILE A 46 -5.77 9.86 -3.55
CA ILE A 46 -7.02 9.61 -4.26
C ILE A 46 -6.68 9.26 -5.70
N ILE A 47 -7.28 8.21 -6.25
CA ILE A 47 -7.05 7.80 -7.63
C ILE A 47 -8.34 7.98 -8.43
N ASP A 48 -8.29 8.87 -9.41
CA ASP A 48 -9.31 9.02 -10.43
C ASP A 48 -8.90 8.24 -11.68
N VAL A 49 -9.57 7.11 -11.91
CA VAL A 49 -9.27 6.24 -13.06
C VAL A 49 -9.81 6.80 -14.36
N SER A 50 -10.92 7.56 -14.32
CA SER A 50 -11.55 8.18 -15.48
C SER A 50 -10.67 9.30 -16.05
N GLU A 51 -10.19 10.17 -15.17
CA GLU A 51 -9.33 11.30 -15.55
C GLU A 51 -7.86 10.88 -15.65
N GLY A 52 -7.51 9.70 -15.13
CA GLY A 52 -6.13 9.21 -15.13
C GLY A 52 -5.23 10.03 -14.19
N ILE A 53 -5.72 10.36 -12.99
CA ILE A 53 -5.03 11.25 -12.05
C ILE A 53 -4.84 10.57 -10.71
N LEU A 54 -3.64 10.71 -10.14
CA LEU A 54 -3.35 10.49 -8.74
C LEU A 54 -3.29 11.86 -8.05
N GLU A 55 -4.15 12.07 -7.07
CA GLU A 55 -4.16 13.27 -6.25
C GLU A 55 -3.64 12.96 -4.85
N LEU A 56 -2.62 13.70 -4.41
CA LEU A 56 -2.06 13.60 -3.06
C LEU A 56 -2.57 14.77 -2.23
N ASN A 57 -3.21 14.44 -1.11
CA ASN A 57 -3.70 15.41 -0.14
C ASN A 57 -2.86 15.39 1.13
N PHE A 58 -2.65 16.54 1.73
CA PHE A 58 -2.02 16.70 3.04
C PHE A 58 -2.75 17.81 3.82
N PRO A 59 -2.97 17.67 5.14
CA PRO A 59 -3.67 18.69 5.92
C PRO A 59 -3.04 20.09 5.77
N TYR A 60 -3.88 21.09 5.52
CA TYR A 60 -3.48 22.50 5.39
C TYR A 60 -2.53 22.82 4.21
N ALA A 61 -2.38 21.91 3.24
CA ALA A 61 -1.63 22.13 2.02
C ALA A 61 -2.55 22.01 0.79
N ASN A 62 -2.19 22.67 -0.31
CA ASN A 62 -2.85 22.45 -1.59
C ASN A 62 -2.58 21.02 -2.07
N SER A 63 -3.57 20.39 -2.69
CA SER A 63 -3.45 19.05 -3.27
C SER A 63 -2.43 19.03 -4.43
N MET A 64 -1.67 17.95 -4.55
CA MET A 64 -0.78 17.71 -5.69
C MET A 64 -1.40 16.70 -6.65
N ARG A 65 -1.56 17.07 -7.92
CA ARG A 65 -2.12 16.20 -8.98
C ARG A 65 -1.01 15.67 -9.87
N ILE A 66 -1.05 14.36 -10.11
CA ILE A 66 -0.05 13.61 -10.87
C ILE A 66 -0.78 12.88 -11.99
N ASP A 67 -0.36 13.12 -13.23
CA ASP A 67 -0.90 12.43 -14.41
C ASP A 67 -0.39 10.97 -14.46
N LEU A 68 -1.33 10.01 -14.45
CA LEU A 68 -1.06 8.57 -14.50
C LEU A 68 -0.70 8.07 -15.90
N HIS A 69 -1.00 8.86 -16.93
CA HIS A 69 -0.74 8.62 -18.35
C HIS A 69 0.45 9.39 -18.90
N ALA A 70 1.04 10.30 -18.10
CA ALA A 70 2.22 11.05 -18.48
C ALA A 70 3.24 10.12 -19.15
N LYS A 71 3.62 10.47 -20.38
CA LYS A 71 4.57 9.68 -21.15
C LYS A 71 5.82 9.49 -20.30
N LYS A 72 6.35 8.27 -20.30
CA LYS A 72 7.60 7.87 -19.65
C LYS A 72 8.77 8.60 -20.32
N ASN A 73 8.87 9.91 -20.16
CA ASN A 73 10.01 10.69 -20.62
C ASN A 73 11.17 10.32 -19.69
N ASP A 74 12.16 9.60 -20.19
CA ASP A 74 13.57 9.37 -19.76
C ASP A 74 14.04 9.63 -18.31
N ARG A 75 13.14 9.71 -17.33
CA ARG A 75 13.42 9.89 -15.89
C ARG A 75 13.34 8.54 -15.18
N ASN A 76 14.00 7.55 -15.77
CA ASN A 76 14.17 6.25 -15.11
C ASN A 76 15.11 6.46 -13.93
N MET A 77 14.62 6.16 -12.73
CA MET A 77 15.41 6.17 -11.50
C MET A 77 15.51 4.76 -10.95
N LEU A 78 16.72 4.36 -10.55
CA LEU A 78 16.88 3.14 -9.76
C LEU A 78 16.69 3.50 -8.28
N ALA A 79 15.74 2.83 -7.63
CA ALA A 79 15.47 2.98 -6.21
C ALA A 79 15.76 1.66 -5.48
N SER A 80 16.01 1.73 -4.18
CA SER A 80 16.25 0.56 -3.33
C SER A 80 15.23 0.45 -2.20
N LEU A 81 14.63 -0.73 -2.04
CA LEU A 81 13.77 -1.03 -0.89
C LEU A 81 14.62 -1.51 0.29
N CYS A 82 15.03 -0.59 1.15
CA CYS A 82 15.71 -0.94 2.39
C CYS A 82 14.70 -1.50 3.42
N GLN A 83 14.34 -2.78 3.29
CA GLN A 83 13.50 -3.49 4.27
C GLN A 83 14.31 -3.97 5.50
N SER A 84 15.65 -4.01 5.41
CA SER A 84 16.57 -4.36 6.50
C SER A 84 18.00 -3.83 6.23
N LYS A 85 18.95 -4.04 7.18
CA LYS A 85 20.38 -3.67 7.06
C LYS A 85 21.12 -4.35 5.89
N VAL A 86 20.48 -5.25 5.15
CA VAL A 86 21.00 -5.89 3.93
C VAL A 86 20.06 -5.57 2.78
N CYS A 87 20.63 -5.00 1.72
CA CYS A 87 19.97 -4.42 0.55
C CYS A 87 18.87 -5.34 -0.02
N GLY A 88 17.60 -4.96 0.16
CA GLY A 88 16.44 -5.65 -0.41
C GLY A 88 16.05 -4.99 -1.73
N ASP A 89 15.87 -5.78 -2.79
CA ASP A 89 15.29 -5.44 -4.09
C ASP A 89 15.59 -4.05 -4.68
N ARG A 90 16.41 -4.02 -5.75
CA ARG A 90 16.48 -2.86 -6.65
C ARG A 90 15.20 -2.80 -7.47
N ILE A 91 14.58 -1.63 -7.48
CA ILE A 91 13.38 -1.36 -8.27
C ILE A 91 13.70 -0.37 -9.36
N GLN A 92 13.27 -0.71 -10.57
CA GLN A 92 13.23 0.24 -11.65
C GLN A 92 11.97 1.10 -11.50
N GLY A 93 12.18 2.39 -11.24
CA GLY A 93 11.12 3.34 -11.03
C GLY A 93 11.14 4.49 -12.02
N ILE A 94 10.04 5.21 -12.07
CA ILE A 94 9.82 6.41 -12.87
C ILE A 94 9.56 7.55 -11.92
N ASP A 95 10.34 8.60 -12.08
CA ASP A 95 10.21 9.81 -11.30
C ASP A 95 8.93 10.58 -11.64
N CYS A 96 8.17 11.00 -10.61
CA CYS A 96 6.93 11.75 -10.79
C CYS A 96 7.14 13.26 -11.03
N GLY A 97 8.38 13.73 -11.10
CA GLY A 97 8.72 15.09 -11.49
C GLY A 97 9.05 16.02 -10.32
N ASP A 98 9.65 17.16 -10.65
CA ASP A 98 10.24 18.07 -9.66
C ASP A 98 9.18 18.78 -8.83
N ALA A 99 8.05 19.17 -9.44
CA ALA A 99 6.92 19.74 -8.70
C ALA A 99 6.37 18.79 -7.62
N VAL A 100 6.34 17.48 -7.89
CA VAL A 100 5.91 16.47 -6.91
C VAL A 100 6.98 16.29 -5.82
N ALA A 101 8.26 16.29 -6.21
CA ALA A 101 9.39 16.21 -5.28
C ALA A 101 9.39 17.38 -4.28
N ASP A 102 9.22 18.61 -4.78
CA ASP A 102 9.14 19.82 -3.97
C ASP A 102 7.96 19.75 -2.99
N TRP A 103 6.77 19.41 -3.49
CA TRP A 103 5.58 19.30 -2.65
C TRP A 103 5.74 18.25 -1.55
N ILE A 104 6.28 17.07 -1.86
CA ILE A 104 6.51 16.03 -0.85
C ILE A 104 7.56 16.48 0.17
N SER A 105 8.62 17.12 -0.30
CA SER A 105 9.69 17.62 0.58
C SER A 105 9.15 18.67 1.55
N ASP A 106 8.29 19.57 1.07
CA ASP A 106 7.62 20.60 1.87
C ASP A 106 6.66 20.00 2.90
N VAL A 107 5.69 19.18 2.45
CA VAL A 107 4.67 18.59 3.34
C VAL A 107 5.21 17.51 4.26
N LEU A 108 6.46 17.07 4.10
CA LEU A 108 7.16 16.20 5.05
C LEU A 108 8.29 16.92 5.82
N CYS A 109 8.53 18.20 5.52
CA CYS A 109 9.66 19.02 5.99
C CYS A 109 10.97 18.22 6.00
N THR A 110 11.23 17.52 4.90
CA THR A 110 12.45 16.74 4.69
C THR A 110 12.93 17.06 3.29
N PRO A 111 14.13 17.60 3.11
CA PRO A 111 14.62 17.99 1.78
C PRO A 111 14.90 16.78 0.90
N ASP A 112 14.97 17.03 -0.40
CA ASP A 112 15.42 16.10 -1.44
C ASP A 112 14.66 14.77 -1.48
N LEU A 113 13.34 14.82 -1.24
CA LEU A 113 12.46 13.66 -1.39
C LEU A 113 11.91 13.58 -2.81
N ARG A 114 11.81 12.35 -3.34
CA ARG A 114 11.22 12.09 -4.66
C ARG A 114 10.18 11.00 -4.59
N LEU A 115 9.09 11.17 -5.35
CA LEU A 115 8.08 10.12 -5.53
C LEU A 115 8.44 9.29 -6.75
N ILE A 116 8.62 8.00 -6.53
CA ILE A 116 9.01 7.04 -7.55
C ILE A 116 7.88 6.05 -7.75
N ARG A 117 7.40 5.94 -8.99
CA ARG A 117 6.44 4.93 -9.42
C ARG A 117 7.17 3.72 -9.98
N GLN A 118 6.82 2.51 -9.57
CA GLN A 118 7.36 1.29 -10.16
C GLN A 118 7.09 1.26 -11.67
N SER A 119 8.12 0.98 -12.47
CA SER A 119 7.98 0.90 -13.91
C SER A 119 7.20 -0.35 -14.32
N SER A 120 6.39 -0.26 -15.37
CA SER A 120 5.76 -1.44 -15.96
C SER A 120 6.76 -2.46 -16.54
N SER A 121 8.01 -2.05 -16.79
CA SER A 121 9.10 -2.94 -17.23
C SER A 121 9.74 -3.71 -16.08
N ASP A 122 9.52 -3.29 -14.83
CA ASP A 122 10.12 -3.89 -13.65
C ASP A 122 9.63 -5.32 -13.46
N GLN A 123 10.52 -6.30 -13.41
CA GLN A 123 10.15 -7.73 -13.34
C GLN A 123 10.21 -8.27 -11.90
N ARG A 124 9.94 -7.43 -10.89
CA ARG A 124 9.94 -7.88 -9.50
C ARG A 124 8.92 -9.01 -9.30
N MET A 125 9.43 -10.14 -8.79
CA MET A 125 8.64 -11.31 -8.49
C MET A 125 8.83 -11.71 -7.03
N PHE A 126 7.77 -12.22 -6.43
CA PHE A 126 7.85 -12.96 -5.18
C PHE A 126 7.78 -14.45 -5.47
N LYS A 127 8.71 -15.21 -4.90
CA LYS A 127 8.71 -16.67 -4.93
C LYS A 127 8.20 -17.19 -3.59
N ASN A 128 7.10 -17.92 -3.63
CA ASN A 128 6.61 -18.60 -2.44
C ASN A 128 7.50 -19.83 -2.11
N LYS A 129 7.23 -20.50 -0.98
CA LYS A 129 7.96 -21.72 -0.57
C LYS A 129 7.78 -22.90 -1.55
N GLN A 130 6.79 -22.83 -2.43
CA GLN A 130 6.46 -23.84 -3.44
C GLN A 130 7.09 -23.52 -4.82
N ASN A 131 7.96 -22.49 -4.89
CA ASN A 131 8.60 -21.98 -6.10
C ASN A 131 7.65 -21.37 -7.15
N ASP A 132 6.39 -21.09 -6.81
CA ASP A 132 5.53 -20.29 -7.68
C ASP A 132 5.98 -18.83 -7.61
N ALA A 133 6.30 -18.28 -8.78
CA ALA A 133 6.72 -16.91 -8.95
C ALA A 133 5.53 -16.08 -9.44
N HIS A 134 5.19 -15.03 -8.68
CA HIS A 134 4.17 -14.07 -9.09
C HIS A 134 4.79 -12.69 -9.22
N LEU A 135 4.45 -11.99 -10.30
CA LEU A 135 4.74 -10.58 -10.43
C LEU A 135 3.95 -9.82 -9.36
N ILE A 136 4.66 -8.98 -8.61
CA ILE A 136 4.07 -8.17 -7.56
C ILE A 136 4.49 -6.72 -7.71
N SER A 137 3.68 -5.81 -7.16
CA SER A 137 4.05 -4.42 -7.05
C SER A 137 5.08 -4.23 -5.93
N LEU A 138 5.15 -3.06 -5.29
CA LEU A 138 5.97 -2.81 -4.09
C LEU A 138 5.39 -3.49 -2.84
N ALA A 139 4.46 -4.43 -3.00
CA ALA A 139 3.94 -5.29 -1.94
C ALA A 139 5.04 -6.21 -1.37
N ASN A 140 4.88 -6.67 -0.13
CA ASN A 140 5.92 -7.46 0.52
C ASN A 140 5.95 -8.92 0.03
N GLN A 141 4.80 -9.60 0.05
CA GLN A 141 4.74 -11.06 -0.15
C GLN A 141 3.60 -11.52 -1.06
N ALA A 142 2.55 -10.71 -1.24
CA ALA A 142 1.33 -11.12 -1.94
C ALA A 142 0.75 -9.95 -2.73
N GLN A 143 0.04 -10.26 -3.82
CA GLN A 143 -0.69 -9.27 -4.63
C GLN A 143 -1.87 -8.66 -3.90
N PHE A 144 -2.49 -9.43 -2.99
CA PHE A 144 -3.66 -9.03 -2.23
C PHE A 144 -3.51 -9.44 -0.77
N LEU A 145 -4.09 -8.65 0.12
CA LEU A 145 -4.29 -8.98 1.52
C LEU A 145 -5.78 -8.94 1.84
N LEU A 146 -6.33 -10.06 2.31
CA LEU A 146 -7.71 -10.15 2.80
C LEU A 146 -7.71 -10.06 4.32
N ILE A 147 -8.60 -9.24 4.87
CA ILE A 147 -8.79 -9.06 6.31
C ILE A 147 -10.26 -9.29 6.63
N ASN A 148 -10.50 -10.09 7.67
CA ASN A 148 -11.82 -10.30 8.22
C ASN A 148 -12.06 -9.34 9.40
N ILE A 149 -13.12 -8.55 9.34
CA ILE A 149 -13.51 -7.59 10.37
C ILE A 149 -13.70 -8.29 11.72
N LYS A 150 -14.34 -9.48 11.75
CA LYS A 150 -14.54 -10.23 13.00
C LYS A 150 -13.24 -10.67 13.64
N SER A 151 -12.22 -10.99 12.85
CA SER A 151 -10.89 -11.33 13.38
C SER A 151 -10.19 -10.12 14.00
N VAL A 152 -10.39 -8.93 13.42
CA VAL A 152 -9.83 -7.69 13.98
C VAL A 152 -10.56 -7.31 15.27
N ASP A 153 -11.88 -7.41 15.29
CA ASP A 153 -12.70 -7.16 16.47
C ASP A 153 -12.30 -8.10 17.63
N TRP A 154 -12.22 -9.40 17.36
CA TRP A 154 -11.70 -10.38 18.32
C TRP A 154 -10.28 -10.04 18.80
N LEU A 155 -9.41 -9.54 17.94
CA LEU A 155 -8.05 -9.16 18.33
C LEU A 155 -8.04 -7.96 19.27
N ILE A 156 -8.88 -6.95 19.02
CA ILE A 156 -9.01 -5.78 19.90
C ILE A 156 -9.40 -6.23 21.30
N ASP A 157 -10.37 -7.14 21.43
CA ASP A 157 -10.80 -7.70 22.71
C ASP A 157 -9.71 -8.50 23.45
N LYS A 158 -8.64 -8.91 22.76
CA LYS A 158 -7.50 -9.63 23.34
C LYS A 158 -6.37 -8.72 23.80
N VAL A 159 -6.45 -7.42 23.53
CA VAL A 159 -5.41 -6.46 23.91
C VAL A 159 -5.98 -5.52 24.98
N GLU A 160 -5.55 -5.73 26.22
CA GLU A 160 -6.06 -5.01 27.40
C GLU A 160 -5.90 -3.49 27.26
N ASP A 161 -4.76 -3.02 26.72
CA ASP A 161 -4.44 -1.60 26.55
C ASP A 161 -4.61 -1.13 25.09
N TRP A 162 -5.70 -1.54 24.41
CA TRP A 162 -5.99 -1.00 23.07
C TRP A 162 -6.45 0.46 23.16
N CYS A 163 -5.50 1.37 23.32
CA CYS A 163 -5.71 2.81 23.42
C CYS A 163 -5.97 3.40 22.04
N ASP A 164 -7.24 3.56 21.67
CA ASP A 164 -7.67 4.49 20.64
C ASP A 164 -8.44 5.64 21.29
N TYR A 165 -8.08 6.88 20.94
CA TYR A 165 -8.78 8.10 21.38
C TYR A 165 -10.16 8.26 20.74
N SER A 166 -10.69 7.25 20.05
CA SER A 166 -11.96 7.32 19.32
C SER A 166 -13.14 7.22 20.28
N GLU A 167 -14.12 8.10 20.12
CA GLU A 167 -15.31 8.14 20.98
C GLU A 167 -16.30 6.99 20.73
N SER A 168 -16.26 6.34 19.55
CA SER A 168 -17.17 5.24 19.19
C SER A 168 -16.47 3.90 18.97
N THR A 169 -17.16 2.80 19.29
CA THR A 169 -16.67 1.42 19.04
C THR A 169 -16.45 1.15 17.56
N GLU A 170 -17.29 1.73 16.69
CA GLU A 170 -17.19 1.56 15.24
C GLU A 170 -15.95 2.26 14.67
N ASP A 171 -15.65 3.48 15.12
CA ASP A 171 -14.45 4.21 14.71
C ASP A 171 -13.18 3.49 15.17
N ARG A 172 -13.20 2.92 16.38
CA ARG A 172 -12.12 2.09 16.92
C ARG A 172 -11.85 0.89 16.01
N LEU A 173 -12.89 0.14 15.64
CA LEU A 173 -12.76 -1.02 14.79
C LEU A 173 -12.29 -0.64 13.39
N ASN A 174 -12.88 0.38 12.78
CA ASN A 174 -12.48 0.88 11.46
C ASN A 174 -11.02 1.36 11.45
N GLY A 175 -10.60 2.10 12.48
CA GLY A 175 -9.22 2.53 12.65
C GLY A 175 -8.26 1.36 12.80
N ALA A 176 -8.63 0.35 13.57
CA ALA A 176 -7.86 -0.88 13.72
C ALA A 176 -7.73 -1.64 12.39
N VAL A 177 -8.83 -1.84 11.66
CA VAL A 177 -8.85 -2.51 10.35
C VAL A 177 -7.91 -1.83 9.36
N ASP A 178 -7.89 -0.49 9.30
CA ASP A 178 -7.04 0.26 8.38
C ASP A 178 -5.53 0.06 8.66
N ARG A 179 -5.14 -0.23 9.92
CA ARG A 179 -3.75 -0.57 10.29
C ARG A 179 -3.28 -1.89 9.66
N PHE A 180 -4.21 -2.76 9.25
CA PHE A 180 -3.86 -4.01 8.59
C PHE A 180 -3.45 -3.83 7.13
N ARG A 181 -3.78 -2.68 6.51
CA ARG A 181 -3.46 -2.36 5.11
C ARG A 181 -3.99 -3.42 4.13
N GLY A 182 -5.18 -3.94 4.43
CA GLY A 182 -5.90 -4.92 3.61
C GLY A 182 -6.36 -4.33 2.28
N ASN A 183 -6.45 -5.17 1.25
CA ASN A 183 -7.06 -4.87 -0.03
C ASN A 183 -8.55 -5.26 -0.03
N PHE A 184 -8.88 -6.40 0.56
CA PHE A 184 -10.25 -6.90 0.70
C PHE A 184 -10.60 -6.95 2.18
N ILE A 185 -11.64 -6.22 2.56
CA ILE A 185 -12.19 -6.23 3.91
C ILE A 185 -13.51 -7.00 3.84
N VAL A 186 -13.58 -8.13 4.54
CA VAL A 186 -14.76 -9.01 4.55
C VAL A 186 -15.28 -9.18 5.97
N GLU A 187 -16.52 -9.63 6.11
CA GLU A 187 -17.09 -10.01 7.39
C GLU A 187 -17.59 -11.46 7.31
N THR A 188 -17.09 -12.30 8.20
CA THR A 188 -17.55 -13.69 8.34
C THR A 188 -18.43 -13.87 9.57
N LYS A 189 -18.90 -15.10 9.81
CA LYS A 189 -19.68 -15.44 11.00
C LYS A 189 -18.82 -15.55 12.26
N ARG A 190 -17.58 -16.02 12.14
CA ARG A 190 -16.66 -16.24 13.28
C ARG A 190 -15.28 -15.65 13.00
N PRO A 191 -14.58 -15.16 14.04
CA PRO A 191 -13.20 -14.73 13.88
C PRO A 191 -12.33 -15.90 13.38
N LEU A 192 -11.33 -15.57 12.57
CA LEU A 192 -10.32 -16.47 12.01
C LEU A 192 -10.85 -17.54 11.04
N ASP A 193 -12.10 -17.44 10.58
CA ASP A 193 -12.65 -18.35 9.56
C ASP A 193 -11.85 -18.30 8.26
N GLU A 194 -11.31 -17.13 7.91
CA GLU A 194 -10.49 -16.90 6.72
C GLU A 194 -9.20 -17.73 6.70
N LEU A 195 -8.70 -18.20 7.85
CA LEU A 195 -7.49 -19.02 7.93
C LEU A 195 -7.67 -20.41 7.32
N LYS A 196 -8.92 -20.86 7.16
CA LYS A 196 -9.25 -22.19 6.61
C LYS A 196 -9.51 -22.16 5.11
N TRP A 197 -9.56 -20.97 4.50
CA TRP A 197 -9.91 -20.82 3.09
C TRP A 197 -8.70 -21.12 2.21
N SER A 198 -8.88 -22.03 1.25
CA SER A 198 -7.91 -22.28 0.18
C SER A 198 -8.12 -21.37 -1.03
N SER A 199 -9.36 -20.89 -1.22
CA SER A 199 -9.72 -19.96 -2.28
C SER A 199 -10.93 -19.11 -1.88
N VAL A 200 -11.09 -17.98 -2.53
CA VAL A 200 -12.23 -17.07 -2.38
C VAL A 200 -12.69 -16.64 -3.77
N GLN A 201 -14.00 -16.71 -4.01
CA GLN A 201 -14.60 -16.19 -5.23
C GLN A 201 -15.30 -14.86 -4.93
N ILE A 202 -14.94 -13.82 -5.68
CA ILE A 202 -15.54 -12.48 -5.61
C ILE A 202 -16.08 -12.16 -7.00
N GLY A 203 -17.40 -12.26 -7.17
CA GLY A 203 -18.05 -12.15 -8.47
C GLY A 203 -17.53 -13.23 -9.44
N ALA A 204 -16.94 -12.79 -10.55
CA ALA A 204 -16.39 -13.68 -11.58
C ALA A 204 -14.91 -14.04 -11.35
N VAL A 205 -14.28 -13.53 -10.29
CA VAL A 205 -12.84 -13.72 -10.04
C VAL A 205 -12.64 -14.70 -8.90
N THR A 206 -11.82 -15.73 -9.14
CA THR A 206 -11.38 -16.68 -8.12
C THR A 206 -9.95 -16.36 -7.72
N LEU A 207 -9.72 -16.18 -6.42
CA LEU A 207 -8.43 -15.90 -5.81
C LEU A 207 -8.01 -17.09 -4.95
N ASN A 208 -6.76 -17.53 -5.08
CA ASN A 208 -6.22 -18.62 -4.26
C ASN A 208 -5.45 -18.06 -3.06
N ALA A 209 -5.64 -18.69 -1.90
CA ALA A 209 -4.90 -18.33 -0.70
C ALA A 209 -3.47 -18.90 -0.78
N ILE A 210 -2.48 -18.01 -0.83
CA ILE A 210 -1.06 -18.41 -0.93
C ILE A 210 -0.41 -18.63 0.43
N GLY A 211 -1.04 -18.18 1.51
CA GLY A 211 -0.53 -18.31 2.88
C GLY A 211 -1.05 -17.23 3.83
N GLN A 212 -0.67 -17.37 5.10
CA GLN A 212 -1.03 -16.43 6.16
C GLN A 212 -0.06 -15.24 6.17
N CYS A 213 -0.58 -14.04 6.43
CA CYS A 213 0.22 -12.83 6.54
C CYS A 213 0.81 -12.72 7.95
N THR A 214 2.14 -12.84 8.07
CA THR A 214 2.82 -12.52 9.32
C THR A 214 2.86 -11.01 9.51
N ARG A 215 2.61 -10.55 10.74
CA ARG A 215 2.54 -9.13 11.07
C ARG A 215 3.92 -8.62 11.44
N CYS A 216 4.39 -7.59 10.75
CA CYS A 216 5.58 -6.85 11.15
C CYS A 216 5.20 -5.70 12.10
N GLN A 217 6.11 -5.33 12.99
CA GLN A 217 6.04 -4.02 13.62
C GLN A 217 6.24 -2.99 12.51
N MET A 218 5.22 -2.17 12.25
CA MET A 218 5.34 -0.98 11.43
C MET A 218 5.81 0.21 12.24
#